data_AF-A0A919M591-F1
#
_entry.id   AF-A0A919M591-F1
#
_cell.length_a   1.000
_cell.length_b   1.000
_cell.length_c   1.000
_cell.angle_alpha   90.00
_cell.angle_beta   90.00
_cell.angle_gamma   90.00
#
_symmetry.space_group_name_H-M   'P 1'
#
loop_
_entity.id
_entity.type
_entity.pdbx_description
1 polymer ?
#
loop_
_entity_poly.entity_id
_entity_poly.type
_entity_poly.pdbx_seq_one_letter_code
_entity_poly.pdbx_strand_id
1 'polypeptide(L)'
;MKTVKSALLGMKQLIDTNDDVLLLQLKEIIKEHRAVIITRLASEIWTYMDYKFDVKPDKQMTLRIKEKLMDLKNSGVDLTCYDKVVQQLLNRAVVHLTNEPFYIEIDDCLRMYVEKQMH
;
A
#
# COMPACT_ATOMS: atom_id res chain seq x y z
N MET A 1 9.28 10.84 -21.02
CA MET A 1 8.46 11.27 -19.86
C MET A 1 7.41 10.21 -19.64
N LYS A 2 7.15 9.82 -18.39
CA LYS A 2 6.12 8.83 -18.04
C LYS A 2 5.10 9.44 -17.07
N THR A 3 3.88 8.91 -17.07
CA THR A 3 2.79 9.38 -16.20
C THR A 3 2.25 8.22 -15.39
N VAL A 4 2.21 8.38 -14.06
CA VAL A 4 1.50 7.48 -13.15
C VAL A 4 0.18 8.13 -12.74
N LYS A 5 -0.92 7.44 -12.99
CA LYS A 5 -2.27 7.84 -12.58
C LYS A 5 -2.67 7.08 -11.32
N SER A 6 -2.86 7.81 -10.24
CA SER A 6 -3.34 7.30 -8.96
C SER A 6 -4.72 7.88 -8.65
N ALA A 7 -5.63 7.04 -8.17
CA ALA A 7 -6.94 7.49 -7.70
C ALA A 7 -6.85 8.38 -6.43
N LEU A 8 -5.73 8.32 -5.69
CA LEU A 8 -5.55 9.01 -4.41
C LEU A 8 -4.61 10.22 -4.50
N LEU A 9 -3.66 10.18 -5.43
CA LEU A 9 -2.64 11.22 -5.63
C LEU A 9 -2.84 12.02 -6.92
N GLY A 10 -3.80 11.63 -7.76
CA GLY A 10 -3.98 12.21 -9.09
C GLY A 10 -2.91 11.76 -10.09
N MET A 11 -2.52 12.64 -11.01
CA MET A 11 -1.51 12.35 -12.02
C MET A 11 -0.13 12.82 -11.54
N LYS A 12 0.85 11.92 -11.56
CA LYS A 12 2.26 12.20 -11.26
C LYS A 12 3.09 11.99 -12.51
N GLN A 13 3.93 12.96 -12.85
CA GLN A 13 4.85 12.87 -13.98
C GLN A 13 6.23 12.42 -13.50
N LEU A 14 6.85 11.53 -14.26
CA LEU A 14 8.18 10.98 -14.00
C LEU A 14 9.12 11.38 -15.13
N ILE A 15 10.32 11.79 -14.74
CA ILE A 15 11.42 12.07 -15.65
C ILE A 15 11.99 10.74 -16.13
N ASP A 16 12.02 10.58 -17.44
CA ASP A 16 12.36 9.35 -18.15
C ASP A 16 13.80 9.43 -18.64
N THR A 17 14.73 9.37 -17.69
CA THR A 17 16.18 9.49 -17.95
C THR A 17 16.82 8.12 -18.09
N ASN A 18 16.57 7.24 -17.12
CA ASN A 18 16.95 5.83 -17.10
C ASN A 18 16.05 5.06 -16.14
N ASP A 19 16.13 3.73 -16.19
CA ASP A 19 15.26 2.84 -15.41
C ASP A 19 15.48 3.02 -13.89
N ASP A 20 16.72 3.15 -13.41
CA ASP A 20 17.00 3.31 -11.98
C ASP A 20 16.33 4.56 -11.39
N VAL A 21 16.42 5.69 -12.11
CA VAL A 21 15.80 6.96 -11.72
C VAL A 21 14.27 6.88 -11.81
N LEU A 22 13.73 6.17 -12.80
CA LEU A 22 12.29 5.91 -12.91
C LEU A 22 11.77 5.06 -11.76
N LEU A 23 12.48 3.98 -11.40
CA LEU A 23 12.09 3.08 -10.31
C LEU A 23 12.18 3.78 -8.96
N LEU A 24 13.17 4.65 -8.75
CA LEU A 24 13.25 5.49 -7.55
C LEU A 24 12.06 6.44 -7.44
N GLN A 25 11.71 7.14 -8.52
CA GLN A 25 10.53 8.02 -8.56
C GLN A 25 9.22 7.24 -8.32
N LEU A 26 9.09 6.05 -8.92
CA LEU A 26 7.94 5.18 -8.71
C LEU A 26 7.82 4.75 -7.25
N LYS A 27 8.94 4.40 -6.61
CA LYS A 27 8.99 3.98 -5.22
C LYS A 27 8.43 5.05 -4.28
N GLU A 28 8.76 6.32 -4.51
CA GLU A 28 8.20 7.43 -3.73
C GLU A 28 6.70 7.61 -3.98
N ILE A 29 6.22 7.49 -5.23
CA ILE A 29 4.79 7.55 -5.55
C ILE A 29 4.01 6.41 -4.86
N ILE A 30 4.53 5.18 -4.89
CA ILE A 30 3.93 4.04 -4.21
C ILE A 30 3.90 4.29 -2.69
N LYS A 31 4.99 4.81 -2.12
CA LYS A 31 5.07 5.14 -0.70
C LYS A 31 4.03 6.19 -0.29
N GLU A 32 3.90 7.27 -1.05
CA GLU A 32 2.87 8.30 -0.84
C GLU A 32 1.46 7.70 -0.91
N HIS A 33 1.19 6.87 -1.92
CA HIS A 33 -0.12 6.25 -2.12
C HIS A 33 -0.48 5.30 -0.98
N ARG A 34 0.46 4.44 -0.58
CA ARG A 34 0.35 3.53 0.57
C ARG A 34 0.06 4.30 1.85
N ALA A 35 0.75 5.42 2.07
CA ALA A 35 0.54 6.26 3.24
C ALA A 35 -0.89 6.83 3.30
N VAL A 36 -1.48 7.21 2.16
CA VAL A 36 -2.88 7.67 2.10
C VAL A 36 -3.86 6.53 2.42
N ILE A 37 -3.67 5.35 1.84
CA ILE A 37 -4.52 4.18 2.13
C ILE A 37 -4.48 3.85 3.62
N ILE A 38 -3.28 3.72 4.19
CA ILE A 38 -3.11 3.36 5.59
C ILE A 38 -3.72 4.41 6.51
N THR A 39 -3.53 5.71 6.22
CA THR A 39 -4.10 6.78 7.06
C THR A 39 -5.63 6.72 7.09
N ARG A 40 -6.27 6.39 5.96
CA ARG A 40 -7.73 6.20 5.90
C ARG A 40 -8.15 4.95 6.66
N LEU A 41 -7.52 3.82 6.37
CA LEU A 41 -7.84 2.51 6.97
C LEU A 41 -7.66 2.50 8.49
N ALA A 42 -6.64 3.19 9.02
CA ALA A 42 -6.41 3.29 10.45
C ALA A 42 -7.56 3.98 11.20
N SER A 43 -8.35 4.83 10.53
CA SER A 43 -9.55 5.45 11.10
C SER A 43 -10.74 4.49 11.14
N GLU A 44 -10.76 3.48 10.26
CA GLU A 44 -11.88 2.56 10.03
C GLU A 44 -11.52 1.11 10.32
N ILE A 45 -10.54 0.88 11.20
CA ILE A 45 -9.95 -0.45 11.38
C ILE A 45 -10.95 -1.51 11.84
N TRP A 46 -11.94 -1.13 12.63
CA TRP A 46 -13.00 -2.04 13.07
C TRP A 46 -13.79 -2.59 11.89
N THR A 47 -14.26 -1.70 11.01
CA THR A 47 -14.98 -2.06 9.79
C THR A 47 -14.12 -2.91 8.87
N TYR A 48 -12.84 -2.56 8.73
CA TYR A 48 -11.93 -3.30 7.87
C TYR A 48 -11.70 -4.74 8.38
N MET A 49 -11.43 -4.91 9.67
CA MET A 49 -11.16 -6.22 10.26
C MET A 49 -12.40 -7.13 10.23
N ASP A 50 -13.58 -6.58 10.49
CA ASP A 50 -14.86 -7.31 10.40
C ASP A 50 -15.12 -7.75 8.96
N TYR A 51 -15.00 -6.84 7.99
CA TYR A 51 -15.22 -7.15 6.57
C TYR A 51 -14.22 -8.15 6.01
N LYS A 52 -12.92 -7.96 6.27
CA LYS A 52 -11.85 -8.72 5.62
C LYS A 52 -11.56 -10.05 6.29
N PHE A 53 -11.66 -10.09 7.61
CA PHE A 53 -11.21 -11.22 8.43
C PHE A 53 -12.30 -11.81 9.32
N ASP A 54 -13.50 -11.24 9.35
CA ASP A 54 -14.58 -11.63 10.27
C ASP A 54 -14.14 -11.57 11.75
N VAL A 55 -13.31 -10.58 12.09
CA VAL A 55 -12.78 -10.37 13.43
C VAL A 55 -13.18 -8.99 13.97
N LYS A 56 -13.69 -8.99 15.21
CA LYS A 56 -13.98 -7.76 15.96
C LYS A 56 -12.84 -7.49 16.95
N PRO A 57 -11.85 -6.66 16.60
CA PRO A 57 -10.69 -6.44 17.45
C PRO A 57 -11.09 -5.69 18.72
N ASP A 58 -10.62 -6.10 19.89
CA ASP A 58 -10.78 -5.29 21.10
C ASP A 58 -9.93 -4.00 21.04
N LYS A 59 -10.02 -3.16 22.08
CA LYS A 59 -9.26 -1.90 22.15
C LYS A 59 -7.75 -2.09 22.10
N GLN A 60 -7.22 -3.14 22.71
CA GLN A 60 -5.78 -3.41 22.76
C GLN A 60 -5.26 -3.90 21.41
N MET A 61 -5.99 -4.83 20.78
CA MET A 61 -5.72 -5.30 19.42
C MET A 61 -5.82 -4.15 18.42
N THR A 62 -6.84 -3.31 18.53
CA THR A 62 -7.01 -2.09 17.73
C THR A 62 -5.76 -1.20 17.81
N LEU A 63 -5.24 -0.96 19.01
CA LEU A 63 -4.05 -0.13 19.20
C LEU A 63 -2.82 -0.75 18.52
N ARG A 64 -2.58 -2.05 18.74
CA ARG A 64 -1.45 -2.77 18.14
C ARG A 64 -1.52 -2.80 16.61
N ILE A 65 -2.72 -2.99 16.05
CA ILE A 65 -2.92 -2.93 14.61
C ILE A 65 -2.58 -1.53 14.08
N LYS A 66 -3.05 -0.47 14.75
CA LYS A 66 -2.75 0.91 14.35
C LYS A 66 -1.24 1.18 14.39
N GLU A 67 -0.55 0.77 15.45
CA GLU A 67 0.91 0.87 15.53
C GLU A 67 1.58 0.15 14.36
N LYS A 68 1.16 -1.08 14.06
CA LYS A 68 1.73 -1.86 12.96
C LYS A 68 1.47 -1.25 11.59
N LEU A 69 0.29 -0.68 11.37
CA LEU A 69 -0.03 0.05 10.16
C LEU A 69 0.82 1.31 10.04
N MET A 70 1.09 2.02 11.14
CA MET A 70 1.98 3.17 11.14
C MET A 70 3.43 2.77 10.81
N ASP A 71 3.90 1.62 11.30
CA ASP A 71 5.20 1.06 10.90
C ASP A 71 5.23 0.78 9.40
N LEU A 72 4.19 0.13 8.85
CA LEU A 72 4.09 -0.16 7.41
C LEU A 72 4.03 1.13 6.57
N LYS A 73 3.34 2.16 7.05
CA LYS A 73 3.31 3.49 6.40
C LYS A 73 4.70 4.10 6.30
N ASN A 74 5.50 3.97 7.36
CA ASN A 74 6.81 4.59 7.47
C ASN A 74 7.94 3.73 6.89
N SER A 75 7.68 2.46 6.61
CA SER A 75 8.69 1.53 6.07
C SER A 75 9.08 1.85 4.63
N GLY A 76 10.11 1.17 4.14
CA GLY A 76 10.44 1.16 2.72
C GLY A 76 9.35 0.50 1.87
N VAL A 77 9.40 0.75 0.57
CA VAL A 77 8.60 0.03 -0.43
C VAL A 77 9.51 -1.00 -1.10
N ASP A 78 9.04 -2.25 -1.11
CA ASP A 78 9.63 -3.32 -1.92
C ASP A 78 8.89 -3.36 -3.26
N LEU A 79 9.59 -3.01 -4.34
CA LEU A 79 9.00 -2.97 -5.68
C LEU A 79 8.64 -4.36 -6.22
N THR A 80 9.16 -5.44 -5.63
CA THR A 80 8.79 -6.81 -6.03
C THR A 80 7.31 -7.10 -5.75
N CYS A 81 6.74 -6.53 -4.67
CA CYS A 81 5.30 -6.58 -4.37
C CYS A 81 4.45 -5.82 -5.40
N TYR A 82 5.08 -4.98 -6.24
CA TYR A 82 4.43 -4.11 -7.21
C TYR A 82 4.90 -4.38 -8.65
N ASP A 83 5.38 -5.61 -8.94
CA ASP A 83 5.98 -5.95 -10.24
C ASP A 83 5.07 -5.59 -11.43
N LYS A 84 3.75 -5.84 -11.34
CA LYS A 84 2.80 -5.44 -12.40
C LYS A 84 2.83 -3.93 -12.70
N VAL A 85 3.06 -3.09 -11.70
CA VAL A 85 3.16 -1.63 -11.85
C VAL A 85 4.53 -1.27 -12.44
N VAL A 86 5.59 -1.95 -11.99
CA VAL A 86 6.94 -1.80 -12.53
C VAL A 86 6.99 -2.15 -14.01
N GLN A 87 6.49 -3.32 -14.40
CA GLN A 87 6.43 -3.74 -15.80
C GLN A 87 5.59 -2.77 -16.66
N GLN A 88 4.49 -2.25 -16.13
CA GLN A 88 3.73 -1.21 -16.84
C GLN A 88 4.54 0.07 -17.00
N LEU A 89 5.27 0.49 -15.97
CA LEU A 89 6.12 1.68 -16.06
C LEU A 89 7.19 1.53 -17.12
N LEU A 90 7.91 0.40 -17.16
CA LEU A 90 8.98 0.21 -18.13
C LEU A 90 8.43 0.17 -19.57
N ASN A 91 7.30 -0.49 -19.78
CA ASN A 91 6.77 -0.75 -21.13
C ASN A 91 5.76 0.29 -21.65
N ARG A 92 5.30 1.24 -20.82
CA ARG A 92 4.22 2.18 -21.20
C ARG A 92 4.55 3.62 -20.81
N ALA A 93 3.95 4.56 -21.55
CA ALA A 93 4.03 5.99 -21.23
C ALA A 93 3.07 6.38 -20.08
N VAL A 94 1.96 5.63 -19.92
CA VAL A 94 0.95 5.87 -18.89
C VAL A 94 0.71 4.58 -18.10
N VAL A 95 0.82 4.69 -16.79
CA VAL A 95 0.61 3.60 -15.82
C VAL A 95 -0.56 3.95 -14.92
N HIS A 96 -1.40 2.98 -14.61
CA HIS A 96 -2.48 3.15 -13.64
C HIS A 96 -2.12 2.41 -12.36
N LEU A 97 -2.14 3.12 -11.25
CA LEU A 97 -1.89 2.57 -9.93
C LEU A 97 -3.23 2.10 -9.33
N THR A 98 -3.44 0.79 -9.34
CA THR A 98 -4.60 0.16 -8.70
C THR A 98 -4.35 0.00 -7.20
N ASN A 99 -5.42 -0.05 -6.40
CA ASN A 99 -5.30 -0.20 -4.95
C ASN A 99 -5.07 -1.66 -4.51
N GLU A 100 -5.36 -2.63 -5.37
CA GLU A 100 -5.24 -4.07 -5.08
C GLU A 100 -3.91 -4.48 -4.42
N PRO A 101 -2.71 -4.18 -4.98
CA PRO A 101 -1.45 -4.60 -4.37
C PRO A 101 -1.21 -4.01 -2.97
N PHE A 102 -1.73 -2.81 -2.70
CA PHE A 102 -1.62 -2.18 -1.39
C PHE A 102 -2.48 -2.89 -0.34
N TYR A 103 -3.69 -3.29 -0.71
CA TYR A 103 -4.56 -4.05 0.19
C TYR A 103 -4.01 -5.45 0.46
N ILE A 104 -3.37 -6.10 -0.52
CA ILE A 104 -2.66 -7.38 -0.31
C ILE A 104 -1.55 -7.20 0.74
N GLU A 105 -0.69 -6.18 0.58
CA GLU A 105 0.39 -5.89 1.54
C GLU A 105 -0.15 -5.62 2.95
N ILE A 106 -1.25 -4.86 3.05
CA ILE A 106 -1.93 -4.59 4.33
C ILE A 106 -2.50 -5.88 4.91
N ASP A 107 -3.16 -6.71 4.11
CA ASP A 107 -3.76 -7.96 4.56
C ASP A 107 -2.71 -8.91 5.13
N ASP A 108 -1.58 -9.07 4.43
CA ASP A 108 -0.45 -9.88 4.89
C ASP A 108 0.15 -9.33 6.18
N CYS A 109 0.23 -8.00 6.32
CA CYS A 109 0.67 -7.33 7.54
C CYS A 109 -0.27 -7.61 8.73
N LEU A 110 -1.58 -7.70 8.48
CA LEU A 110 -2.60 -7.88 9.51
C LEU A 110 -2.88 -9.36 9.86
N ARG A 111 -2.53 -10.30 8.97
CA ARG A 111 -2.77 -11.74 9.15
C ARG A 111 -2.27 -12.28 10.49
N MET A 112 -1.12 -11.80 10.97
CA MET A 112 -0.54 -12.21 12.26
C MET A 112 -1.42 -11.91 13.49
N TYR A 113 -2.37 -10.97 13.39
CA TYR A 113 -3.30 -10.65 14.47
C TYR A 113 -4.54 -11.54 14.43
N VAL A 114 -4.88 -12.06 13.25
CA VAL A 114 -6.04 -12.94 13.03
C VAL A 114 -5.71 -14.36 13.45
N GLU A 115 -4.53 -14.87 13.08
CA GLU A 115 -4.09 -16.23 13.41
C GLU A 115 -3.97 -16.45 14.93
N LYS A 116 -3.68 -15.39 15.70
CA LYS A 116 -3.61 -15.43 17.17
C LYS A 116 -4.97 -15.47 17.87
N GLN A 117 -6.08 -15.25 17.16
CA GLN A 117 -7.44 -15.32 17.72
C GLN A 117 -8.07 -16.72 17.55
N MET A 118 -7.49 -17.58 16.69
CA MET A 118 -8.00 -18.93 16.43
C MET A 118 -7.38 -20.03 17.32
N HIS A 119 -6.60 -19.63 18.32
CA HIS A 119 -5.96 -20.50 19.32
C HIS A 119 -6.14 -19.92 20.72
#